data_AF-A0A1S6H6B4-F1
#
_entry.id   AF-A0A1S6H6B4-F1
#
_cell.length_a   1.000
_cell.length_b   1.000
_cell.length_c   1.000
_cell.angle_alpha   90.00
_cell.angle_beta   90.00
_cell.angle_gamma   90.00
#
_symmetry.space_group_name_H-M   'P 1'
#
loop_
_entity.id
_entity.type
_entity.pdbx_description
1 polymer ?
#
loop_
_entity_poly.entity_id
_entity_poly.type
_entity_poly.pdbx_seq_one_letter_code
_entity_poly.pdbx_strand_id
1 'polypeptide(L)'
;MSAIRKQVKPLVYPVDFIQAVKDEFPDWKELHQSLNSNGVIVGRYLDDSQQGGGITSEELIEALDAGGTGTDAMSKLRQKAEQHIRRQKLYVWWSKLCHDCLEE
;
A
#
# COMPACT_ATOMS: atom_id res chain seq x y z
N MET A 1 -36.31 7.00 22.16
CA MET A 1 -35.21 6.08 21.81
C MET A 1 -34.02 6.92 21.38
N SER A 2 -33.07 7.18 22.30
CA SER A 2 -31.83 7.87 21.95
C SER A 2 -30.99 6.96 21.07
N ALA A 3 -30.77 7.36 19.82
CA ALA A 3 -29.80 6.71 18.96
C ALA A 3 -28.41 6.88 19.60
N ILE A 4 -27.84 5.78 20.08
CA ILE A 4 -26.44 5.71 20.51
C ILE A 4 -25.62 6.10 19.26
N ARG A 5 -25.12 7.34 19.21
CA ARG A 5 -24.09 7.70 18.24
C ARG A 5 -22.87 6.87 18.61
N LYS A 6 -22.58 5.82 17.84
CA LYS A 6 -21.31 5.09 17.93
C LYS A 6 -20.20 6.14 17.94
N GLN A 7 -19.40 6.18 19.01
CA GLN A 7 -18.28 7.09 19.09
C GLN A 7 -17.22 6.59 18.10
N VAL A 8 -17.11 7.24 16.95
CA VAL A 8 -16.03 6.96 16.00
C VAL A 8 -14.78 7.61 16.57
N LYS A 9 -13.75 6.82 16.89
CA LYS A 9 -12.46 7.37 17.30
C LYS A 9 -11.83 8.09 16.10
N PRO A 10 -11.17 9.25 16.32
CA PRO A 10 -10.44 9.90 15.24
C PRO A 10 -9.32 8.96 14.78
N LEU A 11 -9.26 8.72 13.46
CA LEU A 11 -8.16 7.98 12.86
C LEU A 11 -6.85 8.75 13.11
N VAL A 12 -5.87 8.08 13.70
CA VAL A 12 -4.53 8.63 13.90
C VAL A 12 -3.55 7.58 13.43
N TYR A 13 -2.73 7.93 12.44
CA TYR A 13 -1.71 7.01 11.94
C TYR A 13 -0.51 6.95 12.90
N PRO A 14 -0.06 5.75 13.29
CA PRO A 14 1.18 5.58 14.04
C PRO A 14 2.39 6.11 13.25
N VAL A 15 3.41 6.62 13.96
CA VAL A 15 4.63 7.15 13.34
C VAL A 15 5.31 6.11 12.44
N ASP A 16 5.37 4.86 12.91
CA ASP A 16 5.98 3.75 12.15
C ASP A 16 5.26 3.47 10.84
N PHE A 17 3.93 3.60 10.82
CA PHE A 17 3.13 3.46 9.60
C PHE A 17 3.41 4.61 8.63
N ILE A 18 3.45 5.85 9.12
CA ILE A 18 3.75 7.03 8.30
C ILE A 18 5.14 6.89 7.67
N GLN A 19 6.14 6.45 8.42
CA GLN A 19 7.49 6.26 7.90
C GLN A 19 7.53 5.15 6.85
N ALA A 20 6.89 4.00 7.12
CA ALA A 20 6.86 2.89 6.18
C ALA A 20 6.18 3.26 4.84
N VAL A 21 5.12 4.08 4.87
CA VAL A 21 4.49 4.57 3.64
C VAL A 21 5.39 5.57 2.90
N LYS A 22 6.09 6.46 3.62
CA LYS A 22 7.03 7.42 3.00
C LYS A 22 8.22 6.74 2.35
N ASP A 23 8.73 5.67 2.96
CA ASP A 23 9.86 4.91 2.42
C ASP A 23 9.47 4.17 1.13
N GLU A 24 8.22 3.69 1.04
CA GLU A 24 7.71 2.99 -0.15
C GLU A 24 7.25 3.94 -1.27
N PHE A 25 6.85 5.17 -0.92
CA PHE A 25 6.35 6.18 -1.87
C PHE A 25 7.04 7.56 -1.70
N PRO A 26 8.38 7.64 -1.80
CA PRO A 26 9.14 8.85 -1.42
C PRO A 26 8.75 10.12 -2.20
N ASP A 27 8.32 9.96 -3.44
CA ASP A 27 8.01 11.09 -4.33
C ASP A 27 6.51 11.46 -4.34
N TRP A 28 5.67 10.78 -3.56
CA TRP A 28 4.22 10.97 -3.61
C TRP A 28 3.72 12.02 -2.60
N LYS A 29 3.79 13.28 -3.00
CA LYS A 29 3.45 14.43 -2.14
C LYS A 29 2.01 14.40 -1.63
N GLU A 30 1.04 14.07 -2.46
CA GLU A 30 -0.39 14.03 -2.11
C GLU A 30 -0.68 12.95 -1.06
N LEU A 31 -0.04 11.80 -1.17
CA LEU A 31 -0.09 10.73 -0.19
C LEU A 31 0.50 11.20 1.15
N HIS A 32 1.66 11.87 1.11
CA HIS A 32 2.30 12.39 2.33
C HIS A 32 1.45 13.45 3.04
N GLN A 33 0.80 14.33 2.29
CA GLN A 33 -0.15 15.30 2.84
C GLN A 33 -1.37 14.60 3.47
N SER A 34 -1.88 13.56 2.82
CA SER A 34 -3.01 12.77 3.31
C SER A 34 -2.66 12.01 4.60
N LEU A 35 -1.44 11.47 4.72
CA LEU A 35 -0.93 10.85 5.95
C LEU A 35 -0.85 11.85 7.10
N ASN A 36 -0.28 13.04 6.87
CA ASN A 36 -0.11 14.06 7.92
C ASN A 36 -1.46 14.62 8.42
N SER A 37 -2.51 14.55 7.60
CA SER A 37 -3.87 14.99 7.93
C SER A 37 -4.77 13.85 8.44
N ASN A 38 -4.23 12.64 8.62
CA ASN A 38 -4.98 11.43 8.97
C ASN A 38 -6.17 11.14 8.03
N GLY A 39 -6.02 11.46 6.75
CA GLY A 39 -7.08 11.28 5.75
C GLY A 39 -7.34 9.80 5.47
N VAL A 40 -8.61 9.40 5.44
CA VAL A 40 -9.03 8.04 5.03
C VAL A 40 -8.71 7.74 3.56
N ILE A 41 -8.48 8.79 2.75
CA ILE A 41 -8.12 8.66 1.33
C ILE A 41 -6.76 7.97 1.11
N VAL A 42 -5.92 7.85 2.16
CA VAL A 42 -4.68 7.06 2.15
C VAL A 42 -4.94 5.63 1.66
N GLY A 43 -6.06 5.01 2.04
CA GLY A 43 -6.42 3.67 1.58
C GLY A 43 -6.56 3.57 0.07
N ARG A 44 -7.05 4.63 -0.59
CA ARG A 44 -7.19 4.66 -2.06
C ARG A 44 -5.85 4.73 -2.77
N TYR A 45 -4.85 5.35 -2.14
CA TYR A 45 -3.49 5.41 -2.66
C TYR A 45 -2.72 4.11 -2.42
N LEU A 46 -3.02 3.41 -1.32
CA LEU A 46 -2.41 2.12 -0.99
C LEU A 46 -3.08 0.92 -1.67
N ASP A 47 -4.33 1.09 -2.14
CA ASP A 47 -5.05 0.08 -2.88
C ASP A 47 -4.41 -0.13 -4.26
N ASP A 48 -3.56 -1.17 -4.31
CA ASP A 48 -2.76 -1.53 -5.47
C ASP A 48 -3.60 -2.12 -6.62
N SER A 49 -4.90 -2.38 -6.40
CA SER A 49 -5.81 -2.91 -7.44
C SER A 49 -6.00 -1.94 -8.61
N GLN A 50 -5.71 -0.65 -8.45
CA GLN A 50 -5.91 0.37 -9.48
C GLN A 50 -4.61 0.93 -10.10
N GLN A 51 -3.43 0.65 -9.54
CA GLN A 51 -2.22 1.41 -9.89
C GLN A 51 -1.23 0.71 -10.84
N GLY A 52 -1.63 -0.38 -11.50
CA GLY A 52 -0.80 -0.96 -12.57
C GLY A 52 0.61 -1.37 -12.12
N GLY A 53 0.86 -1.49 -10.80
CA GLY A 53 2.14 -1.87 -10.21
C GLY A 53 2.39 -3.38 -10.21
N GLY A 54 1.44 -4.16 -10.75
CA GLY A 54 1.59 -5.59 -10.95
C GLY A 54 2.60 -5.91 -12.06
N ILE A 55 3.11 -7.14 -12.02
CA ILE A 55 3.94 -7.68 -13.09
C ILE A 55 3.04 -7.96 -14.30
N THR A 56 3.37 -7.42 -15.47
CA THR A 56 2.59 -7.72 -16.68
C THR A 56 2.93 -9.10 -17.23
N SER A 57 2.01 -9.70 -17.99
CA SER A 57 2.27 -10.97 -18.67
C SER A 57 3.46 -10.86 -19.64
N GLU A 58 3.67 -9.69 -20.25
CA GLU A 58 4.78 -9.42 -21.16
C GLU A 58 6.13 -9.45 -20.42
N GLU A 59 6.20 -8.81 -19.24
CA GLU A 59 7.40 -8.84 -18.39
C GLU A 59 7.71 -10.24 -17.87
N LEU A 60 6.67 -11.04 -17.59
CA LEU A 60 6.81 -12.46 -17.24
C LEU A 60 7.37 -13.27 -18.40
N ILE A 61 6.82 -13.10 -19.61
CA ILE A 61 7.28 -13.81 -20.80
C ILE A 61 8.73 -13.42 -21.13
N GLU A 62 9.07 -12.13 -21.09
CA GLU A 62 10.44 -11.65 -21.31
C GLU A 62 11.42 -12.25 -20.31
N ALA A 63 11.06 -12.31 -19.02
CA ALA A 63 11.92 -12.90 -17.99
C ALA A 63 12.09 -14.42 -18.16
N LEU A 64 11.08 -15.12 -18.67
CA LEU A 64 11.14 -16.56 -18.97
C LEU A 64 11.96 -16.84 -20.24
N ASP A 65 11.74 -16.07 -21.31
CA ASP A 65 12.45 -16.20 -22.60
C ASP A 65 13.94 -15.85 -22.48
N ALA A 66 14.31 -14.97 -21.55
CA ALA A 66 15.70 -14.64 -21.23
C ALA A 66 16.50 -15.81 -20.60
N GLY A 67 15.92 -17.00 -20.44
CA GLY A 67 16.65 -18.23 -20.08
C GLY A 67 16.70 -18.57 -18.60
N GLY A 68 15.88 -17.93 -17.76
CA GLY A 68 15.73 -18.32 -16.35
C GLY A 68 16.83 -17.78 -15.40
N THR A 69 16.54 -17.99 -14.11
CA THR A 69 17.13 -17.35 -12.91
C THR A 69 18.59 -16.87 -13.03
N GLY A 70 18.77 -15.54 -13.03
CA GLY A 70 20.09 -14.89 -12.98
C GLY A 70 20.24 -13.66 -13.86
N THR A 71 19.31 -13.43 -14.79
CA THR A 71 19.32 -12.28 -15.70
C THR A 71 18.74 -11.02 -15.06
N ASP A 72 19.13 -9.86 -15.60
CA ASP A 72 18.61 -8.55 -15.17
C ASP A 72 17.08 -8.46 -15.24
N ALA A 73 16.44 -9.14 -16.20
CA ALA A 73 14.99 -9.19 -16.36
C ALA A 73 14.32 -9.89 -15.17
N MET A 74 14.82 -11.05 -14.74
CA MET A 74 14.28 -11.76 -13.59
C MET A 74 14.53 -11.01 -12.27
N SER A 75 15.67 -10.33 -12.15
CA SER A 75 15.97 -9.47 -11.00
C SER A 75 14.98 -8.29 -10.88
N LYS A 76 14.67 -7.62 -12.00
CA LYS A 76 13.65 -6.55 -12.04
C LYS A 76 12.26 -7.08 -11.69
N LEU A 77 11.89 -8.23 -12.24
CA LEU A 77 10.60 -8.86 -11.97
C LEU A 77 10.45 -9.23 -10.49
N ARG A 78 11.51 -9.80 -9.89
CA ARG A 78 11.56 -10.07 -8.45
C ARG A 78 11.44 -8.79 -7.62
N GLN A 79 12.17 -7.73 -7.98
CA GLN A 79 12.11 -6.45 -7.27
C GLN A 79 10.69 -5.87 -7.30
N LYS A 80 10.01 -5.94 -8.46
CA LYS A 80 8.60 -5.53 -8.59
C LYS A 80 7.66 -6.39 -7.76
N ALA A 81 7.83 -7.71 -7.76
CA ALA A 81 7.05 -8.61 -6.90
C ALA A 81 7.21 -8.26 -5.42
N GLU A 82 8.45 -8.07 -4.96
CA GLU A 82 8.74 -7.71 -3.57
C GLU A 82 8.14 -6.34 -3.22
N GLN A 83 8.17 -5.39 -4.16
CA GLN A 83 7.53 -4.09 -4.00
C GLN A 83 6.01 -4.22 -3.83
N HIS A 84 5.37 -4.99 -4.71
CA HIS A 84 3.94 -5.27 -4.64
C HIS A 84 3.55 -5.89 -3.29
N ILE A 85 4.32 -6.86 -2.80
CA ILE A 85 4.10 -7.48 -1.49
C ILE A 85 4.22 -6.47 -0.35
N ARG A 86 5.20 -5.55 -0.38
CA ARG A 86 5.34 -4.50 0.65
C ARG A 86 4.13 -3.56 0.65
N ARG A 87 3.66 -3.14 -0.53
CA ARG A 87 2.47 -2.28 -0.67
C ARG A 87 1.20 -2.94 -0.16
N GLN A 88 0.99 -4.23 -0.48
CA GLN A 88 -0.13 -5.00 0.06
C GLN A 88 -0.10 -5.06 1.60
N LYS A 89 1.08 -5.24 2.21
CA LYS A 89 1.22 -5.22 3.68
C LYS A 89 0.84 -3.86 4.27
N LEU A 90 1.21 -2.75 3.61
CA LEU A 90 0.82 -1.40 4.04
C LEU A 90 -0.69 -1.21 3.95
N TYR A 91 -1.33 -1.69 2.87
CA TYR A 91 -2.78 -1.63 2.74
C TYR A 91 -3.51 -2.42 3.84
N VAL A 92 -3.05 -3.64 4.14
CA VAL A 92 -3.61 -4.46 5.23
C VAL A 92 -3.43 -3.77 6.59
N TRP A 93 -2.28 -3.14 6.83
CA TRP A 93 -2.04 -2.39 8.05
C TRP A 93 -2.97 -1.17 8.15
N TRP A 94 -3.09 -0.39 7.08
CA TRP A 94 -4.04 0.72 7.00
C TRP A 94 -5.49 0.28 7.27
N SER A 95 -5.92 -0.83 6.66
CA SER A 95 -7.26 -1.37 6.81
C SER A 95 -7.56 -1.73 8.27
N LYS A 96 -6.60 -2.32 8.99
CA LYS A 96 -6.71 -2.59 10.43
C LYS A 96 -6.85 -1.31 11.24
N LEU A 97 -6.00 -0.31 10.99
CA LEU A 97 -6.08 0.99 11.68
C LEU A 97 -7.44 1.65 11.50
N CYS A 98 -8.01 1.57 10.30
CA CYS A 98 -9.35 2.09 10.02
C CYS A 98 -10.46 1.28 10.72
N HIS A 99 -10.34 -0.05 10.75
CA HIS A 99 -11.31 -0.92 11.41
C HIS A 99 -11.32 -0.71 12.93
N ASP A 100 -10.15 -0.60 13.57
CA ASP A 100 -10.01 -0.32 15.00
C ASP A 100 -10.58 1.06 15.39
N CYS A 101 -10.71 1.99 14.44
CA CYS A 101 -11.37 3.28 14.65
C CYS A 101 -12.91 3.22 14.54
N LEU A 102 -13.46 2.15 13.95
CA LEU A 102 -14.88 1.99 13.64
C LEU A 102 -15.61 1.00 14.57
N GLU A 103 -14.92 0.06 15.22
CA GLU A 103 -15.51 -0.92 16.12
C GLU A 103 -15.27 -0.61 17.61
N GLU A 104 -16.35 -0.23 18.30
CA GLU A 104 -16.67 -0.59 19.70
C GLU A 104 -18.12 -1.09 19.76
#